data_AF-A0A8J2YV80-F1
#
_entry.id   AF-A0A8J2YV80-F1
#
_cell.length_a   1.000
_cell.length_b   1.000
_cell.length_c   1.000
_cell.angle_alpha   90.00
_cell.angle_beta   90.00
_cell.angle_gamma   90.00
#
_symmetry.space_group_name_H-M   'P 1'
#
loop_
_entity.id
_entity.type
_entity.pdbx_description
1 polymer ?
#
loop_
_entity_poly.entity_id
_entity_poly.type
_entity_poly.pdbx_seq_one_letter_code
_entity_poly.pdbx_strand_id
1 'polypeptide(L)'
;MDIRDPSPPMTRSLFLAPLGRVLTLSLLTGLAACQTEPAKPVVSSSCQVERADFAAAIDRNALPKDQPGGADAYYAALRRASTDPGQEARSLSTDIDEDTKTVEHVTASFATLKACRFDRAEEIRSGVAGGSVAAADMAPLLAGEQASFSSEIALAQDAAQHLAQHDDMLRQVAGRLATAAPGTALKVARAAAAAPPPQQPYVATAAALIYAKPASTGARVASLRRLQRVQGPGGEAAPGWVQLTLNDGSAGYVESGVLRPVQPNASALKAAARADATRSAGGDPIAEAVLAAQVSLPQRQQALTSLIDASSEAMAQAFSLPLPATAKSEAPPVDESP
;
A
#
# COMPACT_ATOMS: atom_id res chain seq x y z
N MET A 1 28.79 3.62 47.70
CA MET A 1 29.46 2.39 48.16
C MET A 1 28.34 1.50 48.68
N ASP A 2 27.93 0.43 48.00
CA ASP A 2 28.76 -0.72 47.68
C ASP A 2 28.31 -1.41 46.38
N ILE A 3 29.28 -2.03 45.69
CA ILE A 3 29.17 -2.74 44.41
C ILE A 3 28.97 -4.23 44.72
N ARG A 4 28.07 -4.92 44.00
CA ARG A 4 28.22 -6.33 43.57
C ARG A 4 27.08 -6.80 42.67
N ASP A 5 27.40 -6.92 41.39
CA ASP A 5 26.91 -7.96 40.48
C ASP A 5 27.69 -9.26 40.78
N PRO A 6 27.10 -10.47 40.65
CA PRO A 6 27.39 -11.24 39.43
C PRO A 6 26.26 -12.16 38.92
N SER A 7 26.15 -12.22 37.59
CA SER A 7 25.51 -13.28 36.79
C SER A 7 26.33 -14.61 36.78
N PRO A 8 25.97 -15.65 35.98
CA PRO A 8 24.84 -16.60 36.06
C PRO A 8 25.36 -18.07 36.10
N PRO A 9 24.51 -19.10 35.87
CA PRO A 9 24.99 -20.21 35.03
C PRO A 9 24.06 -20.65 33.89
N MET A 10 24.74 -21.00 32.80
CA MET A 10 24.25 -21.60 31.56
C MET A 10 23.65 -22.99 31.78
N THR A 11 22.70 -23.39 30.94
CA THR A 11 22.42 -24.81 30.67
C THR A 11 22.27 -25.01 29.16
N ARG A 12 23.30 -25.63 28.58
CA ARG A 12 23.32 -26.15 27.21
C ARG A 12 22.63 -27.52 27.22
N SER A 13 21.57 -27.69 26.42
CA SER A 13 21.03 -29.00 26.09
C SER A 13 21.38 -29.34 24.65
N LEU A 14 22.28 -30.31 24.50
CA LEU A 14 22.60 -31.02 23.27
C LEU A 14 21.56 -32.13 23.08
N PHE A 15 20.87 -32.16 21.94
CA PHE A 15 20.18 -33.37 21.48
C PHE A 15 20.76 -33.80 20.14
N LEU A 16 21.56 -34.87 20.20
CA LEU A 16 21.91 -35.73 19.08
C LEU A 16 20.72 -36.63 18.74
N ALA A 17 20.42 -36.81 17.45
CA ALA A 17 19.64 -37.92 16.93
C ALA A 17 20.07 -38.27 15.48
N PRO A 18 19.85 -39.51 15.02
CA PRO A 18 20.86 -40.28 14.29
C PRO A 18 20.74 -40.30 12.76
N LEU A 19 21.90 -40.55 12.14
CA LEU A 19 22.10 -40.93 10.74
C LEU A 19 21.43 -42.28 10.41
N GLY A 20 20.37 -42.23 9.60
CA GLY A 20 19.81 -43.40 8.92
C GLY A 20 20.27 -43.45 7.47
N ARG A 21 21.26 -44.30 7.17
CA ARG A 21 21.67 -44.71 5.82
C ARG A 21 20.59 -45.59 5.20
N VAL A 22 20.05 -45.21 4.04
CA VAL A 22 19.49 -46.17 3.08
C VAL A 22 20.08 -45.87 1.71
N LEU A 23 20.98 -46.76 1.30
CA LEU A 23 21.57 -46.87 -0.03
C LEU A 23 20.59 -47.70 -0.87
N THR A 24 19.97 -47.10 -1.89
CA THR A 24 19.30 -47.85 -2.96
C THR A 24 19.91 -47.44 -4.29
N LEU A 25 20.78 -48.32 -4.77
CA LEU A 25 21.32 -48.32 -6.13
C LEU A 25 20.16 -48.63 -7.09
N SER A 26 19.83 -47.71 -7.98
CA SER A 26 19.03 -48.00 -9.17
C SER A 26 19.87 -47.66 -10.40
N LEU A 27 20.45 -48.69 -10.99
CA LEU A 27 21.01 -48.69 -12.33
C LEU A 27 19.86 -48.98 -13.30
N LEU A 28 19.46 -47.98 -14.08
CA LEU A 28 18.68 -48.21 -15.30
C LEU A 28 19.09 -47.20 -16.37
N THR A 29 19.81 -47.74 -17.34
CA THR A 29 20.11 -47.19 -18.66
C THR A 29 18.83 -46.96 -19.47
N GLY A 30 18.66 -45.77 -20.05
CA GLY A 30 17.57 -45.50 -20.98
C GLY A 30 17.61 -44.09 -21.59
N LEU A 31 18.23 -44.00 -22.78
CA LEU A 31 18.01 -43.01 -23.85
C LEU A 31 18.09 -41.51 -23.50
N ALA A 32 19.17 -40.90 -23.98
CA ALA A 32 19.40 -39.46 -24.04
C ALA A 32 18.31 -38.74 -24.87
N ALA A 33 17.25 -38.30 -24.20
CA ALA A 33 16.59 -37.07 -24.61
C ALA A 33 17.54 -35.92 -24.22
N CYS A 34 17.87 -35.04 -25.16
CA CYS A 34 18.39 -33.71 -24.85
C CYS A 34 17.32 -32.97 -24.03
N GLN A 35 17.24 -33.27 -22.73
CA GLN A 35 16.52 -32.42 -21.79
C GLN A 35 17.37 -31.16 -21.71
N THR A 36 16.99 -30.16 -22.50
CA THR A 36 17.35 -28.77 -22.24
C THR A 36 17.01 -28.53 -20.78
N GLU A 37 18.06 -28.48 -19.97
CA GLU A 37 17.99 -28.18 -18.55
C GLU A 37 17.09 -26.94 -18.42
N PRO A 38 15.96 -27.01 -17.69
CA PRO A 38 15.06 -25.87 -17.61
C PRO A 38 15.88 -24.70 -17.12
N ALA A 39 15.92 -23.63 -17.93
CA ALA A 39 16.72 -22.46 -17.65
C ALA A 39 16.49 -22.06 -16.19
N LYS A 40 17.57 -22.07 -15.39
CA LYS A 40 17.50 -21.68 -13.98
C LYS A 40 16.76 -20.34 -13.94
N PRO A 41 15.72 -20.20 -13.09
CA PRO A 41 14.99 -18.95 -12.99
C PRO A 41 16.01 -17.86 -12.68
N VAL A 42 16.18 -16.91 -13.61
CA VAL A 42 17.03 -15.76 -13.39
C VAL A 42 16.34 -14.99 -12.27
N VAL A 43 16.91 -15.06 -11.07
CA VAL A 43 16.43 -14.26 -9.94
C VAL A 43 16.77 -12.82 -10.29
N SER A 44 15.80 -12.14 -10.91
CA SER A 44 15.89 -10.74 -11.25
C SER A 44 16.12 -9.97 -9.95
N SER A 45 17.24 -9.25 -9.86
CA SER A 45 17.53 -8.32 -8.76
C SER A 45 16.73 -7.03 -8.86
N SER A 46 15.73 -6.98 -9.76
CA SER A 46 14.83 -5.84 -9.91
C SER A 46 14.00 -5.62 -8.63
N CYS A 47 13.75 -4.35 -8.32
CA CYS A 47 12.87 -3.93 -7.23
C CYS A 47 13.24 -4.47 -5.84
N GLN A 48 14.49 -4.85 -5.58
CA GLN A 48 14.90 -5.42 -4.29
C GLN A 48 14.69 -4.45 -3.13
N VAL A 49 14.96 -3.16 -3.35
CA VAL A 49 14.79 -2.12 -2.32
C VAL A 49 13.31 -1.93 -2.01
N GLU A 50 12.47 -1.78 -3.04
CA GLU A 50 11.03 -1.64 -2.89
C GLU A 50 10.38 -2.87 -2.25
N ARG A 51 10.86 -4.07 -2.61
CA ARG A 51 10.38 -5.31 -2.01
C ARG A 51 10.78 -5.42 -0.54
N ALA A 52 12.00 -5.01 -0.19
CA ALA A 52 12.45 -4.99 1.20
C ALA A 52 11.68 -3.98 2.05
N ASP A 53 11.42 -2.78 1.50
CA ASP A 53 10.60 -1.74 2.14
C ASP A 53 9.17 -2.23 2.37
N PHE A 54 8.53 -2.81 1.34
CA PHE A 54 7.20 -3.40 1.47
C PHE A 54 7.19 -4.57 2.47
N ALA A 55 8.18 -5.46 2.42
CA ALA A 55 8.30 -6.57 3.37
C ALA A 55 8.49 -6.10 4.82
N ALA A 56 9.21 -5.00 5.04
CA ALA A 56 9.33 -4.38 6.35
C ALA A 56 8.01 -3.75 6.81
N ALA A 57 7.26 -3.14 5.90
CA ALA A 57 5.95 -2.56 6.19
C ALA A 57 4.91 -3.61 6.62
N ILE A 58 4.99 -4.84 6.06
CA ILE A 58 4.07 -5.95 6.38
C ILE A 58 4.66 -6.98 7.35
N ASP A 59 5.85 -6.73 7.93
CA ASP A 59 6.43 -7.66 8.90
C ASP A 59 5.41 -7.89 10.03
N ARG A 60 5.15 -9.15 10.38
CA ARG A 60 4.16 -9.52 11.41
C ARG A 60 4.49 -8.98 12.79
N ASN A 61 5.72 -8.52 13.02
CA ASN A 61 6.07 -7.78 14.23
C ASN A 61 5.76 -6.28 14.15
N ALA A 62 5.65 -5.74 12.94
CA ALA A 62 5.24 -4.37 12.65
C ALA A 62 3.73 -4.23 12.51
N LEU A 63 3.04 -5.28 12.02
CA LEU A 63 1.58 -5.32 12.01
C LEU A 63 1.04 -5.41 13.44
N PRO A 64 -0.09 -4.74 13.74
CA PRO A 64 -0.77 -4.92 15.01
C PRO A 64 -1.05 -6.40 15.25
N LYS A 65 -0.59 -6.91 16.39
CA LYS A 65 -0.83 -8.30 16.73
C LYS A 65 -2.25 -8.44 17.24
N ASP A 66 -2.96 -9.45 16.76
CA ASP A 66 -4.21 -9.86 17.36
C ASP A 66 -4.02 -10.04 18.86
N GLN A 67 -4.78 -9.29 19.64
CA GLN A 67 -4.73 -9.49 21.08
C GLN A 67 -5.40 -10.83 21.40
N PRO A 68 -4.72 -11.71 22.15
CA PRO A 68 -5.32 -12.97 22.56
C PRO A 68 -6.60 -12.67 23.36
N GLY A 69 -7.75 -13.13 22.83
CA GLY A 69 -9.08 -12.89 23.40
C GLY A 69 -9.89 -11.76 22.73
N GLY A 70 -9.37 -11.13 21.66
CA GLY A 70 -10.11 -10.20 20.81
C GLY A 70 -10.58 -8.92 21.51
N ALA A 71 -11.65 -8.31 20.98
CA ALA A 71 -12.15 -7.00 21.43
C ALA A 71 -12.58 -6.98 22.91
N ASP A 72 -13.11 -8.11 23.42
CA ASP A 72 -13.46 -8.26 24.83
C ASP A 72 -12.24 -8.15 25.74
N ALA A 73 -11.19 -8.92 25.45
CA ALA A 73 -9.98 -8.92 26.25
C ALA A 73 -9.26 -7.58 26.19
N TYR A 74 -9.21 -6.96 25.01
CA TYR A 74 -8.63 -5.64 24.82
C TYR A 74 -9.39 -4.56 25.59
N TYR A 75 -10.72 -4.50 25.45
CA TYR A 75 -11.53 -3.55 26.22
C TYR A 75 -11.39 -3.76 27.74
N ALA A 76 -11.35 -5.02 28.18
CA ALA A 76 -11.10 -5.33 29.59
C ALA A 76 -9.69 -4.90 30.05
N ALA A 77 -8.69 -4.90 29.16
CA ALA A 77 -7.35 -4.40 29.45
C ALA A 77 -7.34 -2.88 29.60
N LEU A 78 -8.01 -2.15 28.70
CA LEU A 78 -8.19 -0.69 28.81
C LEU A 78 -8.83 -0.31 30.16
N ARG A 79 -9.93 -0.98 30.52
CA ARG A 79 -10.63 -0.77 31.81
C ARG A 79 -9.82 -1.15 33.05
N ARG A 80 -8.85 -2.05 32.92
CA ARG A 80 -7.92 -2.41 34.01
C ARG A 80 -6.83 -1.35 34.16
N ALA A 81 -6.41 -0.73 33.06
CA ALA A 81 -5.40 0.32 33.05
C ALA A 81 -5.96 1.66 33.56
N SER A 82 -7.24 1.95 33.33
CA SER A 82 -7.90 3.17 33.78
C SER A 82 -9.36 2.93 34.14
N THR A 83 -9.87 3.67 35.13
CA THR A 83 -11.31 3.76 35.44
C THR A 83 -11.97 5.01 34.85
N ASP A 84 -11.18 5.90 34.24
CA ASP A 84 -11.65 7.10 33.54
C ASP A 84 -11.93 6.78 32.05
N PRO A 85 -13.19 6.83 31.59
CA PRO A 85 -13.56 6.59 30.20
C PRO A 85 -12.88 7.53 29.20
N GLY A 86 -12.52 8.75 29.62
CA GLY A 86 -11.78 9.70 28.79
C GLY A 86 -10.35 9.24 28.52
N GLN A 87 -9.71 8.60 29.49
CA GLN A 87 -8.37 8.01 29.31
C GLN A 87 -8.43 6.70 28.51
N GLU A 88 -9.45 5.86 28.72
CA GLU A 88 -9.69 4.67 27.88
C GLU A 88 -9.81 5.07 26.40
N ALA A 89 -10.55 6.13 26.11
CA ALA A 89 -10.70 6.64 24.75
C ALA A 89 -9.39 7.20 24.17
N ARG A 90 -8.56 7.88 24.97
CA ARG A 90 -7.24 8.36 24.49
C ARG A 90 -6.28 7.23 24.18
N SER A 91 -6.27 6.17 25.00
CA SER A 91 -5.51 4.96 24.70
C SER A 91 -6.00 4.31 23.41
N LEU A 92 -7.31 4.15 23.26
CA LEU A 92 -7.88 3.64 22.01
C LEU A 92 -7.51 4.53 20.80
N SER A 93 -7.60 5.86 20.92
CA SER A 93 -7.18 6.77 19.84
C SER A 93 -5.71 6.63 19.48
N THR A 94 -4.83 6.39 20.47
CA THR A 94 -3.41 6.15 20.22
C THR A 94 -3.22 4.90 19.37
N ASP A 95 -3.91 3.82 19.72
CA ASP A 95 -3.82 2.55 18.99
C ASP A 95 -4.43 2.68 17.57
N ILE A 96 -5.53 3.43 17.40
CA ILE A 96 -6.11 3.77 16.09
C ILE A 96 -5.14 4.59 15.24
N ASP A 97 -4.43 5.55 15.84
CA ASP A 97 -3.44 6.38 15.13
C ASP A 97 -2.21 5.57 14.69
N GLU A 98 -1.77 4.61 15.51
CA GLU A 98 -0.71 3.65 15.15
C GLU A 98 -1.15 2.73 14.01
N ASP A 99 -2.37 2.20 14.07
CA ASP A 99 -2.92 1.34 13.01
C ASP A 99 -3.09 2.12 11.70
N THR A 100 -3.59 3.36 11.80
CA THR A 100 -3.69 4.29 10.68
C THR A 100 -2.35 4.50 9.99
N LYS A 101 -1.27 4.76 10.74
CA LYS A 101 0.08 4.93 10.18
C LYS A 101 0.57 3.64 9.52
N THR A 102 0.23 2.49 10.10
CA THR A 102 0.59 1.18 9.55
C THR A 102 -0.08 0.96 8.20
N VAL A 103 -1.41 1.17 8.10
CA VAL A 103 -2.15 1.08 6.84
C VAL A 103 -1.59 2.05 5.80
N GLU A 104 -1.28 3.30 6.18
CA GLU A 104 -0.65 4.28 5.28
C GLU A 104 0.71 3.81 4.77
N HIS A 105 1.56 3.28 5.64
CA HIS A 105 2.89 2.81 5.28
C HIS A 105 2.84 1.58 4.37
N VAL A 106 1.97 0.61 4.66
CA VAL A 106 1.71 -0.56 3.80
C VAL A 106 1.18 -0.12 2.44
N THR A 107 0.23 0.81 2.40
CA THR A 107 -0.34 1.33 1.16
C THR A 107 0.73 2.02 0.30
N ALA A 108 1.55 2.88 0.91
CA ALA A 108 2.59 3.64 0.21
C ALA A 108 3.73 2.74 -0.32
N SER A 109 4.20 1.80 0.49
CA SER A 109 5.25 0.85 0.10
C SER A 109 4.76 -0.12 -0.98
N PHE A 110 3.53 -0.61 -0.90
CA PHE A 110 2.93 -1.44 -1.96
C PHE A 110 2.76 -0.68 -3.28
N ALA A 111 2.27 0.57 -3.22
CA ALA A 111 2.17 1.43 -4.41
C ALA A 111 3.54 1.65 -5.08
N THR A 112 4.58 1.82 -4.26
CA THR A 112 5.98 1.95 -4.69
C THR A 112 6.49 0.67 -5.37
N LEU A 113 6.24 -0.49 -4.79
CA LEU A 113 6.60 -1.79 -5.35
C LEU A 113 5.90 -2.06 -6.68
N LYS A 114 4.58 -1.80 -6.74
CA LYS A 114 3.78 -1.88 -7.97
C LYS A 114 4.38 -1.04 -9.09
N ALA A 115 4.71 0.23 -8.81
CA ALA A 115 5.31 1.12 -9.82
C ALA A 115 6.62 0.54 -10.37
N CYS A 116 7.51 0.05 -9.49
CA CYS A 116 8.76 -0.57 -9.91
C CYS A 116 8.54 -1.82 -10.80
N ARG A 117 7.55 -2.66 -10.47
CA ARG A 117 7.22 -3.85 -11.26
C ARG A 117 6.74 -3.49 -12.67
N PHE A 118 5.92 -2.46 -12.79
CA PHE A 118 5.45 -1.99 -14.10
C PHE A 118 6.57 -1.31 -14.91
N ASP A 119 7.43 -0.53 -14.26
CA ASP A 119 8.61 0.05 -14.92
C ASP A 119 9.53 -1.06 -15.47
N ARG A 120 9.75 -2.13 -14.70
CA ARG A 120 10.57 -3.26 -15.13
C ARG A 120 9.98 -3.98 -16.35
N ALA A 121 8.66 -4.16 -16.39
CA ALA A 121 7.97 -4.72 -17.55
C ALA A 121 8.20 -3.86 -18.81
N GLU A 122 8.17 -2.54 -18.65
CA GLU A 122 8.41 -1.60 -19.75
C GLU A 122 9.88 -1.55 -20.18
N GLU A 123 10.82 -1.65 -19.23
CA GLU A 123 12.25 -1.76 -19.51
C GLU A 123 12.56 -3.02 -20.34
N ILE A 124 11.93 -4.16 -20.02
CA ILE A 124 12.07 -5.39 -20.80
C ILE A 124 11.57 -5.19 -22.23
N ARG A 125 10.38 -4.60 -22.41
CA ARG A 125 9.81 -4.34 -23.74
C ARG A 125 10.66 -3.37 -24.56
N SER A 126 11.07 -2.27 -23.96
CA SER A 126 11.92 -1.27 -24.62
C SER A 126 13.32 -1.82 -24.93
N GLY A 127 13.85 -2.70 -24.07
CA GLY A 127 15.11 -3.41 -24.32
C GLY A 127 15.03 -4.34 -25.54
N VAL A 128 13.90 -5.02 -25.73
CA VAL A 128 13.66 -5.83 -26.93
C VAL A 128 13.52 -4.97 -28.17
N ALA A 129 12.74 -3.88 -28.09
CA ALA A 129 12.58 -2.94 -29.20
C ALA A 129 13.89 -2.25 -29.59
N GLY A 130 14.76 -1.96 -28.61
CA GLY A 130 16.10 -1.39 -28.81
C GLY A 130 17.19 -2.40 -29.13
N GLY A 131 16.88 -3.70 -29.13
CA GLY A 131 17.83 -4.79 -29.42
C GLY A 131 18.84 -5.09 -28.31
N SER A 132 18.70 -4.50 -27.11
CA SER A 132 19.54 -4.81 -25.94
C SER A 132 19.12 -6.10 -25.23
N VAL A 133 17.89 -6.56 -25.46
CA VAL A 133 17.36 -7.85 -25.01
C VAL A 133 16.92 -8.65 -26.25
N ALA A 134 17.27 -9.94 -26.34
CA ALA A 134 16.81 -10.75 -27.47
C ALA A 134 15.29 -10.93 -27.41
N ALA A 135 14.62 -10.84 -28.55
CA ALA A 135 13.15 -10.97 -28.61
C ALA A 135 12.64 -12.30 -28.01
N ALA A 136 13.43 -13.38 -28.14
CA ALA A 136 13.14 -14.68 -27.56
C ALA A 136 13.12 -14.67 -26.01
N ASP A 137 13.85 -13.74 -25.38
CA ASP A 137 13.95 -13.63 -23.93
C ASP A 137 12.82 -12.80 -23.31
N MET A 138 12.05 -12.05 -24.11
CA MET A 138 10.98 -11.18 -23.62
C MET A 138 9.94 -11.93 -22.80
N ALA A 139 9.40 -13.02 -23.37
CA ALA A 139 8.35 -13.81 -22.74
C ALA A 139 8.76 -14.41 -21.39
N PRO A 140 9.90 -15.12 -21.26
CA PRO A 140 10.32 -15.65 -19.95
C PRO A 140 10.64 -14.55 -18.94
N LEU A 141 11.20 -13.41 -19.36
CA LEU A 141 11.47 -12.29 -18.45
C LEU A 141 10.17 -11.67 -17.91
N LEU A 142 9.20 -11.37 -18.78
CA LEU A 142 7.90 -10.84 -18.36
C LEU A 142 7.15 -11.84 -17.46
N ALA A 143 7.20 -13.13 -17.78
CA ALA A 143 6.58 -14.17 -16.95
C ALA A 143 7.22 -14.26 -15.55
N GLY A 144 8.54 -14.10 -15.44
CA GLY A 144 9.25 -14.06 -14.16
C GLY A 144 8.88 -12.86 -13.29
N GLU A 145 8.76 -11.67 -13.89
CA GLU A 145 8.31 -10.47 -13.20
C GLU A 145 6.83 -10.57 -12.79
N GLN A 146 5.97 -11.12 -13.64
CA GLN A 146 4.56 -11.37 -13.32
C GLN A 146 4.42 -12.34 -12.14
N ALA A 147 5.16 -13.45 -12.14
CA ALA A 147 5.11 -14.43 -11.05
C ALA A 147 5.56 -13.81 -9.72
N SER A 148 6.61 -12.98 -9.75
CA SER A 148 7.09 -12.24 -8.58
C SER A 148 6.03 -11.28 -8.06
N PHE A 149 5.43 -10.48 -8.94
CA PHE A 149 4.43 -9.50 -8.53
C PHE A 149 3.13 -10.16 -8.04
N SER A 150 2.73 -11.29 -8.64
CA SER A 150 1.60 -12.09 -8.15
C SER A 150 1.82 -12.58 -6.70
N SER A 151 3.03 -12.97 -6.34
CA SER A 151 3.36 -13.35 -4.96
C SER A 151 3.30 -12.15 -4.01
N GLU A 152 3.71 -10.97 -4.47
CA GLU A 152 3.69 -9.72 -3.69
C GLU A 152 2.26 -9.21 -3.47
N ILE A 153 1.38 -9.36 -4.47
CA ILE A 153 -0.07 -9.11 -4.34
C ILE A 153 -0.68 -10.04 -3.28
N ALA A 154 -0.34 -11.33 -3.30
CA ALA A 154 -0.85 -12.28 -2.29
C ALA A 154 -0.41 -11.89 -0.87
N LEU A 155 0.84 -11.42 -0.69
CA LEU A 155 1.32 -10.88 0.58
C LEU A 155 0.57 -9.61 1.00
N ALA A 156 0.28 -8.71 0.06
CA ALA A 156 -0.51 -7.51 0.34
C ALA A 156 -1.94 -7.86 0.75
N GLN A 157 -2.55 -8.88 0.15
CA GLN A 157 -3.88 -9.38 0.53
C GLN A 157 -3.88 -9.97 1.94
N ASP A 158 -2.87 -10.76 2.32
CA ASP A 158 -2.72 -11.29 3.68
C ASP A 158 -2.57 -10.16 4.71
N ALA A 159 -1.71 -9.18 4.42
CA ALA A 159 -1.54 -8.00 5.28
C ALA A 159 -2.83 -7.18 5.42
N ALA A 160 -3.54 -6.94 4.32
CA ALA A 160 -4.83 -6.25 4.33
C ALA A 160 -5.87 -7.02 5.16
N GLN A 161 -5.91 -8.35 5.11
CA GLN A 161 -6.80 -9.16 5.94
C GLN A 161 -6.49 -9.04 7.43
N HIS A 162 -5.21 -9.08 7.81
CA HIS A 162 -4.82 -8.90 9.21
C HIS A 162 -5.18 -7.49 9.72
N LEU A 163 -4.89 -6.44 8.94
CA LEU A 163 -5.26 -5.07 9.29
C LEU A 163 -6.78 -4.91 9.44
N ALA A 164 -7.57 -5.51 8.54
CA ALA A 164 -9.03 -5.50 8.67
C ALA A 164 -9.54 -6.20 9.94
N GLN A 165 -8.92 -7.30 10.35
CA GLN A 165 -9.29 -8.01 11.59
C GLN A 165 -9.00 -7.16 12.83
N HIS A 166 -7.86 -6.47 12.84
CA HIS A 166 -7.51 -5.55 13.92
C HIS A 166 -8.43 -4.31 13.94
N ASP A 167 -8.73 -3.73 12.78
CA ASP A 167 -9.73 -2.66 12.63
C ASP A 167 -11.09 -3.07 13.20
N ASP A 168 -11.56 -4.29 12.91
CA ASP A 168 -12.82 -4.83 13.43
C ASP A 168 -12.81 -4.88 14.96
N MET A 169 -11.68 -5.25 15.56
CA MET A 169 -11.49 -5.25 17.00
C MET A 169 -11.60 -3.83 17.57
N LEU A 170 -10.84 -2.87 17.02
CA LEU A 170 -10.84 -1.48 17.47
C LEU A 170 -12.24 -0.85 17.33
N ARG A 171 -12.97 -1.15 16.25
CA ARG A 171 -14.36 -0.71 16.05
C ARG A 171 -15.32 -1.27 17.08
N GLN A 172 -15.18 -2.54 17.44
CA GLN A 172 -15.99 -3.14 18.50
C GLN A 172 -15.72 -2.48 19.85
N VAL A 173 -14.46 -2.18 20.18
CA VAL A 173 -14.09 -1.48 21.42
C VAL A 173 -14.61 -0.05 21.43
N ALA A 174 -14.48 0.68 20.32
CA ALA A 174 -15.11 1.99 20.14
C ALA A 174 -16.63 1.93 20.36
N GLY A 175 -17.31 0.92 19.80
CA GLY A 175 -18.76 0.74 19.99
C GLY A 175 -19.16 0.55 21.47
N ARG A 176 -18.33 -0.14 22.25
CA ARG A 176 -18.53 -0.31 23.70
C ARG A 176 -18.35 1.00 24.45
N LEU A 177 -17.30 1.77 24.14
CA LEU A 177 -17.09 3.10 24.71
C LEU A 177 -18.25 4.05 24.38
N ALA A 178 -18.74 4.03 23.14
CA ALA A 178 -19.90 4.82 22.73
C ALA A 178 -21.18 4.44 23.51
N THR A 179 -21.37 3.15 23.81
CA THR A 179 -22.50 2.66 24.60
C THR A 179 -22.42 3.08 26.06
N ALA A 180 -21.19 3.18 26.61
CA ALA A 180 -20.95 3.62 27.99
C ALA A 180 -21.10 5.14 28.18
N ALA A 181 -21.10 5.93 27.10
CA ALA A 181 -21.11 7.39 27.13
C ALA A 181 -22.39 7.98 26.47
N PRO A 182 -23.40 8.40 27.26
CA PRO A 182 -24.63 8.98 26.72
C PRO A 182 -24.37 10.21 25.85
N GLY A 183 -25.02 10.28 24.68
CA GLY A 183 -24.89 11.40 23.75
C GLY A 183 -23.71 11.32 22.77
N THR A 184 -22.75 10.42 22.99
CA THR A 184 -21.62 10.17 22.07
C THR A 184 -22.10 9.76 20.68
N ALA A 185 -23.07 8.85 20.59
CA ALA A 185 -23.61 8.38 19.32
C ALA A 185 -24.15 9.53 18.44
N LEU A 186 -24.83 10.51 19.03
CA LEU A 186 -25.34 11.67 18.29
C LEU A 186 -24.20 12.59 17.80
N LYS A 187 -23.17 12.79 18.63
CA LYS A 187 -21.98 13.56 18.23
C LYS A 187 -21.26 12.90 17.07
N VAL A 188 -21.01 11.59 17.17
CA VAL A 188 -20.38 10.79 16.12
C VAL A 188 -21.21 10.82 14.84
N ALA A 189 -22.52 10.59 14.91
CA ALA A 189 -23.38 10.62 13.73
C ALA A 189 -23.37 11.99 13.03
N ARG A 190 -23.39 13.09 13.79
CA ARG A 190 -23.26 14.45 13.25
C ARG A 190 -21.90 14.66 12.59
N ALA A 191 -20.82 14.22 13.22
CA ALA A 191 -19.47 14.38 12.71
C ALA A 191 -19.23 13.52 11.45
N ALA A 192 -19.73 12.28 11.43
CA ALA A 192 -19.66 11.38 10.27
C ALA A 192 -20.47 11.90 9.07
N ALA A 193 -21.60 12.57 9.33
CA ALA A 193 -22.42 13.20 8.29
C ALA A 193 -21.84 14.54 7.80
N ALA A 194 -20.79 15.07 8.42
CA ALA A 194 -20.17 16.31 7.99
C ALA A 194 -19.46 16.11 6.64
N ALA A 195 -19.73 16.98 5.68
CA ALA A 195 -19.04 16.97 4.38
C ALA A 195 -17.51 17.01 4.59
N PRO A 196 -16.71 16.27 3.80
CA PRO A 196 -15.25 16.35 3.87
C PRO A 196 -14.77 17.78 3.63
N PRO A 197 -13.59 18.17 4.16
CA PRO A 197 -13.11 19.52 3.94
C PRO A 197 -12.85 19.67 2.43
N PRO A 198 -13.17 20.83 1.82
CA PRO A 198 -12.85 21.05 0.43
C PRO A 198 -11.33 20.90 0.26
N GLN A 199 -10.90 19.95 -0.57
CA GLN A 199 -9.48 19.80 -0.87
C GLN A 199 -8.93 21.12 -1.42
N GLN A 200 -7.72 21.50 -0.99
CA GLN A 200 -7.10 22.71 -1.52
C GLN A 200 -6.83 22.52 -3.01
N PRO A 201 -7.45 23.32 -3.88
CA PRO A 201 -7.14 23.25 -5.29
C PRO A 201 -5.75 23.86 -5.50
N TYR A 202 -4.93 23.20 -6.30
CA TYR A 202 -3.71 23.80 -6.84
C TYR A 202 -3.91 24.15 -8.31
N VAL A 203 -3.14 25.12 -8.79
CA VAL A 203 -2.97 25.40 -10.21
C VAL A 203 -1.51 25.23 -10.56
N ALA A 204 -1.24 24.45 -11.60
CA ALA A 204 0.11 24.31 -12.15
C ALA A 204 0.56 25.64 -12.77
N THR A 205 1.70 26.17 -12.34
CA THR A 205 2.27 27.44 -12.85
C THR A 205 3.07 27.24 -14.14
N ALA A 206 3.50 26.01 -14.40
CA ALA A 206 4.20 25.54 -15.58
C ALA A 206 3.71 24.14 -15.98
N ALA A 207 4.14 23.65 -17.17
CA ALA A 207 3.98 22.24 -17.48
C ALA A 207 4.92 21.42 -16.59
N ALA A 208 4.44 20.29 -16.07
CA ALA A 208 5.20 19.46 -15.14
C ALA A 208 4.90 17.99 -15.31
N LEU A 209 5.82 17.14 -14.88
CA LEU A 209 5.62 15.70 -14.82
C LEU A 209 5.09 15.31 -13.45
N ILE A 210 4.22 14.31 -13.41
CA ILE A 210 3.75 13.71 -12.17
C ILE A 210 4.42 12.34 -12.03
N TYR A 211 4.97 12.08 -10.87
CA TYR A 211 5.75 10.90 -10.56
C TYR A 211 5.02 9.97 -9.59
N ALA A 212 5.34 8.68 -9.60
CA ALA A 212 4.78 7.70 -8.65
C ALA A 212 5.37 7.85 -7.23
N LYS A 213 6.51 8.52 -7.09
CA LYS A 213 7.24 8.77 -5.83
C LYS A 213 7.67 10.24 -5.77
N PRO A 214 7.95 10.79 -4.58
CA PRO A 214 8.49 12.15 -4.43
C PRO A 214 9.98 12.22 -4.81
N ALA A 215 10.31 11.84 -6.05
CA ALA A 215 11.65 11.86 -6.61
C ALA A 215 11.59 12.07 -8.12
N SER A 216 12.49 12.89 -8.67
CA SER A 216 12.57 13.19 -10.11
C SER A 216 13.02 11.98 -10.94
N THR A 217 13.60 10.98 -10.30
CA THR A 217 13.97 9.68 -10.90
C THR A 217 12.84 8.66 -10.85
N GLY A 218 11.69 8.98 -10.26
CA GLY A 218 10.56 8.06 -10.16
C GLY A 218 9.87 7.81 -11.50
N ALA A 219 9.03 6.77 -11.54
CA ALA A 219 8.16 6.49 -12.68
C ALA A 219 7.27 7.69 -12.99
N ARG A 220 7.20 8.12 -14.26
CA ARG A 220 6.23 9.13 -14.67
C ARG A 220 4.85 8.50 -14.79
N VAL A 221 3.88 8.99 -14.02
CA VAL A 221 2.49 8.51 -14.07
C VAL A 221 1.58 9.41 -14.88
N ALA A 222 1.89 10.71 -14.96
CA ALA A 222 1.08 11.67 -15.72
C ALA A 222 1.88 12.95 -16.03
N SER A 223 1.20 13.96 -16.57
CA SER A 223 1.76 15.31 -16.74
C SER A 223 0.69 16.37 -16.55
N LEU A 224 1.10 17.48 -15.97
CA LEU A 224 0.32 18.70 -15.81
C LEU A 224 0.61 19.68 -16.93
N ARG A 225 -0.45 20.30 -17.43
CA ARG A 225 -0.35 21.48 -18.30
C ARG A 225 -0.29 22.73 -17.44
N ARG A 226 0.37 23.77 -17.95
CA ARG A 226 0.31 25.10 -17.36
C ARG A 226 -1.15 25.54 -17.20
N LEU A 227 -1.47 26.13 -16.05
CA LEU A 227 -2.82 26.54 -15.60
C LEU A 227 -3.81 25.39 -15.34
N GLN A 228 -3.39 24.13 -15.43
CA GLN A 228 -4.26 23.00 -15.07
C GLN A 228 -4.55 23.04 -13.57
N ARG A 229 -5.83 22.94 -13.22
CA ARG A 229 -6.28 22.78 -11.85
C ARG A 229 -6.17 21.32 -11.44
N VAL A 230 -5.64 21.09 -10.25
CA VAL A 230 -5.53 19.77 -9.64
C VAL A 230 -5.95 19.82 -8.19
N GLN A 231 -6.35 18.67 -7.67
CA GLN A 231 -6.69 18.51 -6.26
C GLN A 231 -5.58 17.72 -5.57
N GLY A 232 -5.32 18.08 -4.32
CA GLY A 232 -4.42 17.33 -3.46
C GLY A 232 -4.79 17.56 -2.00
N PRO A 233 -4.28 16.72 -1.09
CA PRO A 233 -4.57 16.78 0.34
C PRO A 233 -4.17 18.10 1.03
N GLY A 234 -3.59 19.08 0.32
CA GLY A 234 -3.37 20.43 0.82
C GLY A 234 -2.04 20.64 1.55
N GLY A 235 -1.05 19.76 1.35
CA GLY A 235 0.26 19.84 1.99
C GLY A 235 1.40 19.21 1.20
N GLU A 236 2.63 19.47 1.64
CA GLU A 236 3.82 18.77 1.14
C GLU A 236 3.82 17.34 1.68
N ALA A 237 3.89 16.36 0.78
CA ALA A 237 4.01 14.95 1.14
C ALA A 237 5.45 14.54 1.45
N ALA A 238 6.42 15.30 0.92
CA ALA A 238 7.84 15.26 1.25
C ALA A 238 8.44 16.65 0.97
N PRO A 239 9.63 16.99 1.50
CA PRO A 239 10.24 18.30 1.27
C PRO A 239 10.34 18.61 -0.24
N GLY A 240 9.65 19.66 -0.68
CA GLY A 240 9.65 20.06 -2.09
C GLY A 240 8.69 19.27 -3.01
N TRP A 241 7.85 18.38 -2.47
CA TRP A 241 6.91 17.56 -3.23
C TRP A 241 5.49 17.65 -2.70
N VAL A 242 4.53 17.84 -3.62
CA VAL A 242 3.10 17.83 -3.33
C VAL A 242 2.50 16.56 -3.91
N GLN A 243 1.76 15.83 -3.09
CA GLN A 243 0.92 14.74 -3.55
C GLN A 243 -0.36 15.30 -4.15
N LEU A 244 -0.79 14.74 -5.27
CA LEU A 244 -1.99 15.07 -6.01
C LEU A 244 -2.84 13.82 -6.15
N THR A 245 -4.16 14.01 -6.19
CA THR A 245 -5.09 12.96 -6.60
C THR A 245 -5.36 13.11 -8.08
N LEU A 246 -5.09 12.07 -8.85
CA LEU A 246 -5.32 12.01 -10.29
C LEU A 246 -6.79 11.65 -10.57
N ASN A 247 -7.21 11.83 -11.83
CA ASN A 247 -8.61 11.60 -12.24
C ASN A 247 -9.05 10.13 -12.08
N ASP A 248 -8.11 9.20 -12.10
CA ASP A 248 -8.34 7.77 -11.86
C ASP A 248 -8.35 7.42 -10.35
N GLY A 249 -8.25 8.42 -9.47
CA GLY A 249 -8.20 8.26 -8.03
C GLY A 249 -6.82 7.89 -7.47
N SER A 250 -5.83 7.64 -8.34
CA SER A 250 -4.47 7.34 -7.90
C SER A 250 -3.76 8.57 -7.33
N ALA A 251 -2.76 8.34 -6.50
CA ALA A 251 -1.87 9.40 -6.04
C ALA A 251 -0.70 9.60 -7.01
N GLY A 252 -0.30 10.85 -7.22
CA GLY A 252 0.92 11.20 -7.93
C GLY A 252 1.64 12.37 -7.25
N TYR A 253 2.93 12.50 -7.47
CA TYR A 253 3.78 13.51 -6.83
C TYR A 253 4.32 14.49 -7.87
N VAL A 254 4.30 15.76 -7.53
CA VAL A 254 4.87 16.83 -8.36
C VAL A 254 5.67 17.78 -7.49
N GLU A 255 6.70 18.41 -8.04
CA GLU A 255 7.49 19.40 -7.31
C GLU A 255 6.61 20.57 -6.82
N SER A 256 6.78 20.99 -5.57
CA SER A 256 5.95 22.05 -4.97
C SER A 256 6.11 23.38 -5.69
N GLY A 257 7.29 23.66 -6.26
CA GLY A 257 7.60 24.89 -6.99
C GLY A 257 6.79 25.10 -8.28
N VAL A 258 6.21 24.04 -8.86
CA VAL A 258 5.37 24.15 -10.07
C VAL A 258 3.88 24.26 -9.76
N LEU A 259 3.51 24.25 -8.48
CA LEU A 259 2.13 24.41 -8.04
C LEU A 259 1.95 25.74 -7.30
N ARG A 260 0.81 26.36 -7.51
CA ARG A 260 0.34 27.49 -6.70
C ARG A 260 -0.98 27.09 -6.03
N PRO A 261 -1.10 27.21 -4.70
CA PRO A 261 -2.38 27.00 -4.04
C PRO A 261 -3.37 28.06 -4.53
N VAL A 262 -4.55 27.60 -4.95
CA VAL A 262 -5.67 28.48 -5.25
C VAL A 262 -6.25 28.91 -3.91
N GLN A 263 -6.00 30.17 -3.55
CA GLN A 263 -6.59 30.77 -2.35
C GLN A 263 -8.11 30.56 -2.38
N PRO A 264 -8.66 29.74 -1.46
CA PRO A 264 -10.10 29.63 -1.34
C PRO A 264 -10.66 31.00 -1.00
N ASN A 265 -11.79 31.37 -1.62
CA ASN A 265 -12.47 32.60 -1.22
C ASN A 265 -12.90 32.50 0.26
N ALA A 266 -13.11 33.64 0.93
CA ALA A 266 -13.45 33.68 2.35
C ALA A 266 -14.69 32.83 2.70
N SER A 267 -15.64 32.71 1.76
CA SER A 267 -16.81 31.85 1.88
C SER A 267 -16.45 30.36 1.94
N ALA A 268 -15.53 29.90 1.09
CA ALA A 268 -15.03 28.54 1.11
C ALA A 268 -14.21 28.24 2.37
N LEU A 269 -13.40 29.20 2.86
CA LEU A 269 -12.69 29.06 4.15
C LEU A 269 -13.65 28.92 5.32
N LYS A 270 -14.72 29.72 5.36
CA LYS A 270 -15.73 29.63 6.41
C LYS A 270 -16.53 28.32 6.34
N ALA A 271 -16.80 27.84 5.13
CA ALA A 271 -17.44 26.54 4.92
C ALA A 271 -16.52 25.38 5.36
N ALA A 272 -15.24 25.44 5.02
CA ALA A 272 -14.23 24.47 5.45
C ALA A 272 -14.09 24.45 6.99
N ALA A 273 -13.92 25.61 7.62
CA ALA A 273 -13.82 25.73 9.07
C ALA A 273 -15.07 25.23 9.79
N ARG A 274 -16.28 25.46 9.23
CA ARG A 274 -17.53 24.90 9.77
C ARG A 274 -17.59 23.38 9.59
N ALA A 275 -17.15 22.86 8.45
CA ALA A 275 -17.08 21.43 8.21
C ALA A 275 -16.10 20.76 9.18
N ASP A 276 -14.93 21.35 9.40
CA ASP A 276 -13.93 20.85 10.35
C ASP A 276 -14.42 20.93 11.80
N ALA A 277 -15.05 22.03 12.20
CA ALA A 277 -15.64 22.16 13.54
C ALA A 277 -16.83 21.21 13.77
N THR A 278 -17.52 20.78 12.70
CA THR A 278 -18.58 19.76 12.80
C THR A 278 -17.98 18.35 12.86
N ARG A 279 -16.80 18.15 12.26
CA ARG A 279 -16.10 16.86 12.22
C ARG A 279 -15.30 16.59 13.47
N SER A 280 -14.71 17.59 14.12
CA SER A 280 -14.18 17.40 15.47
C SER A 280 -15.36 17.18 16.40
N ALA A 281 -15.35 16.11 17.19
CA ALA A 281 -16.49 15.75 18.03
C ALA A 281 -16.62 16.66 19.27
N GLY A 282 -16.27 17.94 19.12
CA GLY A 282 -16.29 18.96 20.16
C GLY A 282 -15.20 18.81 21.22
N GLY A 283 -14.08 18.15 20.90
CA GLY A 283 -13.03 17.85 21.89
C GLY A 283 -13.41 16.74 22.89
N ASP A 284 -14.47 15.99 22.62
CA ASP A 284 -14.86 14.82 23.39
C ASP A 284 -13.99 13.62 22.96
N PRO A 285 -13.07 13.14 23.82
CA PRO A 285 -12.12 12.10 23.43
C PRO A 285 -12.83 10.79 23.07
N ILE A 286 -13.99 10.50 23.69
CA ILE A 286 -14.75 9.28 23.40
C ILE A 286 -15.34 9.38 22.00
N ALA A 287 -15.98 10.50 21.68
CA ALA A 287 -16.59 10.70 20.37
C ALA A 287 -15.53 10.78 19.25
N GLU A 288 -14.35 11.34 19.52
CA GLU A 288 -13.22 11.36 18.58
C GLU A 288 -12.67 9.96 18.29
N ALA A 289 -12.41 9.15 19.34
CA ALA A 289 -11.96 7.77 19.19
C ALA A 289 -12.97 6.94 18.37
N VAL A 290 -14.26 7.10 18.68
CA VAL A 290 -15.34 6.38 17.98
C VAL A 290 -15.45 6.80 16.52
N LEU A 291 -15.37 8.11 16.23
CA LEU A 291 -15.38 8.61 14.87
C LEU A 291 -14.19 8.08 14.06
N ALA A 292 -12.99 8.11 14.64
CA ALA A 292 -11.78 7.59 14.00
C ALA A 292 -11.91 6.09 13.69
N ALA A 293 -12.38 5.28 14.65
CA ALA A 293 -12.58 3.85 14.45
C ALA A 293 -13.65 3.55 13.39
N GLN A 294 -14.80 4.25 13.43
CA GLN A 294 -15.95 3.90 12.59
C GLN A 294 -15.89 4.48 11.18
N VAL A 295 -15.18 5.58 10.98
CA VAL A 295 -15.15 6.29 9.70
C VAL A 295 -13.76 6.22 9.07
N SER A 296 -12.72 6.61 9.80
CA SER A 296 -11.37 6.75 9.21
C SER A 296 -10.73 5.40 8.88
N LEU A 297 -10.77 4.43 9.80
CA LEU A 297 -10.16 3.10 9.56
C LEU A 297 -10.78 2.38 8.34
N PRO A 298 -12.12 2.22 8.23
CA PRO A 298 -12.71 1.55 7.07
C PRO A 298 -12.39 2.22 5.72
N GLN A 299 -12.32 3.55 5.68
CA GLN A 299 -11.97 4.28 4.45
C GLN A 299 -10.55 3.97 4.00
N ARG A 300 -9.60 3.88 4.94
CA ARG A 300 -8.19 3.57 4.66
C ARG A 300 -8.03 2.11 4.23
N GLN A 301 -8.70 1.20 4.93
CA GLN A 301 -8.72 -0.21 4.58
C GLN A 301 -9.32 -0.46 3.18
N GLN A 302 -10.40 0.26 2.85
CA GLN A 302 -10.99 0.23 1.51
C GLN A 302 -10.01 0.76 0.45
N ALA A 303 -9.26 1.82 0.74
CA ALA A 303 -8.26 2.36 -0.17
C ALA A 303 -7.12 1.36 -0.44
N LEU A 304 -6.59 0.70 0.60
CA LEU A 304 -5.59 -0.36 0.45
C LEU A 304 -6.11 -1.53 -0.38
N THR A 305 -7.32 -2.04 -0.06
CA THR A 305 -7.95 -3.15 -0.80
C THR A 305 -8.16 -2.78 -2.27
N SER A 306 -8.68 -1.58 -2.54
CA SER A 306 -8.91 -1.09 -3.91
C SER A 306 -7.60 -0.96 -4.69
N LEU A 307 -6.51 -0.53 -4.03
CA LEU A 307 -5.18 -0.47 -4.64
C LEU A 307 -4.69 -1.88 -5.02
N ILE A 308 -4.86 -2.87 -4.15
CA ILE A 308 -4.46 -4.27 -4.39
C ILE A 308 -5.26 -4.85 -5.57
N ASP A 309 -6.58 -4.68 -5.58
CA ASP A 309 -7.46 -5.20 -6.63
C ASP A 309 -7.12 -4.59 -7.99
N ALA A 310 -7.00 -3.26 -8.05
CA ALA A 310 -6.59 -2.55 -9.27
C ALA A 310 -5.20 -2.99 -9.76
N SER A 311 -4.29 -3.35 -8.85
CA SER A 311 -2.96 -3.85 -9.19
C SER A 311 -3.01 -5.25 -9.82
N SER A 312 -3.87 -6.12 -9.29
CA SER A 312 -4.12 -7.46 -9.84
C SER A 312 -4.68 -7.38 -11.27
N GLU A 313 -5.66 -6.49 -11.50
CA GLU A 313 -6.22 -6.26 -12.83
C GLU A 313 -5.20 -5.68 -13.82
N ALA A 314 -4.43 -4.67 -13.39
CA ALA A 314 -3.41 -4.03 -14.22
C ALA A 314 -2.25 -4.98 -14.56
N MET A 315 -1.89 -5.90 -13.65
CA MET A 315 -0.85 -6.90 -13.89
C MET A 315 -1.16 -7.77 -15.12
N ALA A 316 -2.42 -8.20 -15.30
CA ALA A 316 -2.80 -9.03 -16.45
C ALA A 316 -2.51 -8.33 -17.79
N GLN A 317 -2.64 -7.01 -17.84
CA GLN A 317 -2.35 -6.21 -19.03
C GLN A 317 -0.85 -5.91 -19.15
N ALA A 318 -0.23 -5.47 -18.06
CA ALA A 318 1.15 -4.98 -18.03
C ALA A 318 2.20 -6.05 -18.32
N PHE A 319 1.91 -7.33 -18.10
CA PHE A 319 2.84 -8.44 -18.38
C PHE A 319 2.43 -9.31 -19.56
N SER A 320 1.36 -8.94 -20.27
CA SER A 320 0.96 -9.62 -21.49
C SER A 320 1.97 -9.37 -22.63
N LEU A 321 2.17 -10.37 -23.49
CA LEU A 321 2.95 -10.19 -24.70
C LEU A 321 2.20 -9.22 -25.62
N PRO A 322 2.90 -8.25 -26.25
CA PRO A 322 2.27 -7.45 -27.29
C PRO A 322 1.75 -8.42 -28.36
N LEU A 323 0.45 -8.32 -28.66
CA LEU A 323 -0.10 -9.03 -29.80
C LEU A 323 0.77 -8.67 -31.01
N PRO A 324 1.26 -9.66 -31.79
CA PRO A 324 2.02 -9.35 -33.00
C PRO A 324 1.15 -8.36 -33.77
N ALA A 325 1.69 -7.16 -34.03
CA ALA A 325 0.97 -6.14 -34.78
C ALA A 325 0.47 -6.87 -36.01
N THR A 326 -0.84 -7.13 -36.07
CA THR A 326 -1.44 -7.96 -37.12
C THR A 326 -0.90 -7.33 -38.38
N ALA A 327 0.00 -8.04 -39.07
CA ALA A 327 0.64 -7.53 -40.26
C ALA A 327 -0.53 -7.04 -41.06
N LYS A 328 -0.66 -5.71 -41.24
CA LYS A 328 -1.72 -5.15 -42.04
C LYS A 328 -1.55 -5.94 -43.32
N SER A 329 -2.52 -6.81 -43.57
CA SER A 329 -2.56 -7.59 -44.78
C SER A 329 -2.87 -6.52 -45.79
N GLU A 330 -1.80 -5.87 -46.25
CA GLU A 330 -1.81 -4.92 -47.32
C GLU A 330 -2.19 -5.80 -48.50
N ALA A 331 -3.51 -5.94 -48.67
CA ALA A 331 -4.08 -6.64 -49.78
C ALA A 331 -3.38 -6.04 -51.01
N PRO A 332 -2.70 -6.86 -51.82
CA PRO A 332 -2.03 -6.35 -52.99
C PRO A 332 -3.06 -5.52 -53.78
N PRO A 333 -2.69 -4.35 -54.31
CA PRO A 333 -3.60 -3.57 -55.13
C PRO A 333 -4.16 -4.49 -56.20
N VAL A 334 -5.48 -4.64 -56.21
CA VAL A 334 -6.18 -5.37 -57.27
C VAL A 334 -5.99 -4.52 -58.52
N ASP A 335 -5.06 -4.94 -59.38
CA ASP A 335 -4.89 -4.38 -60.72
C ASP A 335 -6.16 -4.73 -61.52
N GLU A 336 -7.14 -3.82 -61.52
CA GLU A 336 -8.19 -3.81 -62.54
C GLU A 336 -7.55 -3.39 -63.87
N SER A 337 -7.14 -4.39 -64.65
CA SER A 337 -6.91 -4.21 -66.08
C SER A 337 -8.26 -4.19 -66.84
N PRO A 338 -8.36 -3.38 -67.92
CA PRO A 338 -9.60 -2.88 -68.50
C PRO A 338 -10.50 -3.90 -69.22
#